data_AF-A0A916Y9G0-F1
#
_entry.id   AF-A0A916Y9G0-F1
#
_cell.length_a   1.000
_cell.length_b   1.000
_cell.length_c   1.000
_cell.angle_alpha   90.00
_cell.angle_beta   90.00
_cell.angle_gamma   90.00
#
_symmetry.space_group_name_H-M   'P 1'
#
loop_
_entity.id
_entity.type
_entity.pdbx_description
1 polymer ?
#
loop_
_entity_poly.entity_id
_entity_poly.type
_entity_poly.pdbx_seq_one_letter_code
_entity_poly.pdbx_strand_id
1 'polypeptide(L)'
;MELHFNEFALTISASTLEVPYGSLDELLFLQVRQDVLNKLNDPSTEVVHFGYAPDNTADAQDELLTTGIFYRIIGYEKNLGVNFDSSHEEIKKAFAYLVENYKPFWSTIIVEEGATKKEVTIELLYQDVF
;
A
#
# COMPACT_ATOMS: atom_id res chain seq x y z
N MET A 1 -25.00 2.33 11.13
CA MET A 1 -24.30 3.03 10.04
C MET A 1 -23.43 1.96 9.43
N GLU A 2 -23.79 1.46 8.25
CA GLU A 2 -22.98 0.44 7.56
C GLU A 2 -21.77 1.13 6.94
N LEU A 3 -20.56 0.66 7.29
CA LEU A 3 -19.33 1.12 6.68
C LEU A 3 -19.24 0.47 5.30
N HIS A 4 -19.53 1.23 4.25
CA HIS A 4 -19.28 0.79 2.88
C HIS A 4 -17.79 1.00 2.58
N PHE A 5 -16.98 -0.03 2.83
CA PHE A 5 -15.59 -0.04 2.37
C PHE A 5 -15.60 -0.34 0.87
N ASN A 6 -15.45 0.68 0.04
CA ASN A 6 -15.40 0.55 -1.42
C ASN A 6 -13.96 0.44 -1.95
N GLU A 7 -12.99 0.31 -1.05
CA GLU A 7 -11.57 0.41 -1.33
C GLU A 7 -10.87 -0.87 -0.86
N PHE A 8 -10.07 -1.46 -1.74
CA PHE A 8 -9.13 -2.51 -1.38
C PHE A 8 -7.74 -1.93 -1.10
N ALA A 9 -7.08 -2.48 -0.09
CA ALA A 9 -5.68 -2.27 0.20
C ALA A 9 -4.87 -3.51 -0.15
N LEU A 10 -3.74 -3.29 -0.82
CA LEU A 10 -2.68 -4.27 -1.01
C LEU A 10 -1.45 -3.81 -0.23
N THR A 11 -1.00 -4.62 0.72
CA THR A 11 0.25 -4.39 1.46
C THR A 11 1.31 -5.38 1.00
N ILE A 12 2.45 -4.86 0.56
CA ILE A 12 3.61 -5.65 0.10
C ILE A 12 4.88 -5.23 0.83
N SER A 13 5.80 -6.19 0.98
CA SER A 13 7.09 -5.94 1.61
C SER A 13 8.01 -5.06 0.72
N ALA A 14 8.60 -4.05 1.34
CA ALA A 14 9.54 -3.10 0.73
C ALA A 14 10.87 -3.03 1.53
N SER A 15 11.27 -4.16 2.13
CA SER A 15 12.42 -4.26 3.06
C SER A 15 13.77 -3.73 2.54
N THR A 16 13.95 -3.63 1.23
CA THR A 16 15.19 -3.14 0.60
C THR A 16 15.16 -1.65 0.26
N LEU A 17 14.03 -0.96 0.52
CA LEU A 17 13.86 0.43 0.16
C LEU A 17 14.62 1.35 1.12
N GLU A 18 15.36 2.30 0.57
CA GLU A 18 15.80 3.48 1.31
C GLU A 18 14.63 4.46 1.41
N VAL A 19 13.98 4.52 2.58
CA VAL A 19 12.78 5.33 2.78
C VAL A 19 13.10 6.82 2.60
N PRO A 20 12.42 7.55 1.70
CA PRO A 20 12.74 8.95 1.41
C PRO A 20 12.08 9.90 2.43
N TYR A 21 12.52 9.82 3.69
CA TYR A 21 12.01 10.65 4.79
C TYR A 21 12.08 12.15 4.47
N GLY A 22 11.06 12.91 4.90
CA GLY A 22 10.99 14.36 4.71
C GLY A 22 10.57 14.80 3.31
N SER A 23 10.22 13.86 2.43
CA SER A 23 9.67 14.18 1.11
C SER A 23 8.24 14.69 1.22
N LEU A 24 7.94 15.74 0.45
CA LEU A 24 6.57 16.24 0.30
C LEU A 24 5.71 15.19 -0.43
N ASP A 25 4.43 15.10 -0.07
CA ASP A 25 3.48 14.12 -0.59
C ASP A 25 3.51 14.02 -2.13
N GLU A 26 3.58 15.16 -2.83
CA GLU A 26 3.61 15.20 -4.29
C GLU A 26 4.88 14.60 -4.93
N LEU A 27 6.00 14.66 -4.22
CA LEU A 27 7.31 14.16 -4.67
C LEU A 27 7.54 12.72 -4.24
N LEU A 28 6.95 12.31 -3.12
CA LEU A 28 7.10 10.97 -2.56
C LEU A 28 6.74 9.90 -3.60
N PHE A 29 5.59 10.03 -4.26
CA PHE A 29 5.19 9.09 -5.30
C PHE A 29 6.24 8.98 -6.41
N LEU A 30 6.78 10.11 -6.88
CA LEU A 30 7.76 10.11 -7.98
C LEU A 30 9.05 9.39 -7.59
N GLN A 31 9.46 9.49 -6.32
CA GLN A 31 10.67 8.82 -5.81
C GLN A 31 10.47 7.32 -5.67
N VAL A 32 9.28 6.87 -5.26
CA VAL A 32 9.03 5.46 -4.95
C VAL A 32 8.39 4.67 -6.10
N ARG A 33 7.81 5.35 -7.10
CA ARG A 33 7.02 4.73 -8.19
C ARG A 33 7.73 3.56 -8.86
N GLN A 34 9.00 3.72 -9.22
CA GLN A 34 9.73 2.66 -9.91
C GLN A 34 9.97 1.46 -8.98
N ASP A 35 10.26 1.70 -7.71
CA ASP A 35 10.50 0.63 -6.74
C ASP A 35 9.21 -0.16 -6.46
N VAL A 36 8.08 0.51 -6.21
CA VAL A 36 6.80 -0.17 -6.00
C VAL A 36 6.37 -0.97 -7.25
N LEU A 37 6.63 -0.46 -8.47
CA LEU A 37 6.38 -1.22 -9.70
C LEU A 37 7.28 -2.45 -9.82
N ASN A 38 8.55 -2.35 -9.44
CA ASN A 38 9.46 -3.50 -9.43
C ASN A 38 8.95 -4.56 -8.44
N LYS A 39 8.51 -4.16 -7.25
CA LYS A 39 7.96 -5.06 -6.23
C LYS A 39 6.66 -5.74 -6.67
N LEU A 40 5.76 -5.00 -7.31
CA LEU A 40 4.51 -5.58 -7.85
C LEU A 40 4.76 -6.57 -8.98
N ASN A 41 5.79 -6.35 -9.81
CA ASN A 41 6.13 -7.25 -10.93
C ASN A 41 7.06 -8.41 -10.54
N ASP A 42 7.66 -8.39 -9.35
CA ASP A 42 8.53 -9.45 -8.86
C ASP A 42 7.70 -10.57 -8.19
N PRO A 43 7.65 -11.79 -8.74
CA PRO A 43 6.89 -12.91 -8.15
C PRO A 43 7.30 -13.26 -6.73
N SER A 44 8.55 -12.97 -6.34
CA SER A 44 9.08 -13.27 -5.01
C SER A 44 8.69 -12.24 -3.94
N THR A 45 8.13 -11.09 -4.35
CA THR A 45 7.65 -10.08 -3.40
C THR A 45 6.43 -10.61 -2.64
N GLU A 46 6.59 -10.69 -1.32
CA GLU A 46 5.58 -11.11 -0.37
C GLU A 46 4.40 -10.13 -0.31
N VAL A 47 3.19 -10.69 -0.43
CA VAL A 47 1.93 -10.01 -0.13
C VAL A 47 1.64 -10.25 1.34
N VAL A 48 1.74 -9.18 2.14
CA VAL A 48 1.49 -9.22 3.59
C VAL A 48 -0.02 -9.21 3.85
N HIS A 49 -0.75 -8.42 3.06
CA HIS A 49 -2.20 -8.31 3.19
C HIS A 49 -2.85 -7.93 1.86
N PHE A 50 -4.02 -8.49 1.59
CA PHE A 50 -4.97 -7.99 0.61
C PHE A 50 -6.38 -8.06 1.20
N GLY A 51 -7.12 -6.95 1.15
CA GLY A 51 -8.48 -6.90 1.63
C GLY A 51 -9.03 -5.48 1.65
N TYR A 52 -10.11 -5.24 2.38
CA TYR A 52 -10.64 -3.89 2.54
C TYR A 52 -9.61 -2.99 3.22
N ALA A 53 -9.54 -1.74 2.77
CA ALA A 53 -8.65 -0.76 3.36
C ALA A 53 -8.94 -0.63 4.87
N PRO A 54 -7.91 -0.76 5.74
CA PRO A 54 -8.11 -0.68 7.18
C PRO A 54 -8.58 0.73 7.57
N ASP A 55 -9.40 0.82 8.61
CA ASP A 55 -9.70 2.10 9.25
C ASP A 55 -8.38 2.60 9.88
N ASN A 56 -7.89 3.77 9.43
CA ASN A 56 -6.53 4.27 9.66
C ASN A 56 -6.23 4.70 11.11
N THR A 57 -6.81 4.05 12.12
CA THR A 57 -6.48 4.26 13.52
C THR A 57 -5.13 3.66 13.86
N ALA A 58 -4.08 4.48 13.76
CA ALA A 58 -2.78 4.20 14.36
C ALA A 58 -2.94 4.22 15.89
N ASP A 59 -2.86 3.05 16.54
CA ASP A 59 -3.11 2.90 17.98
C ASP A 59 -1.83 2.56 18.78
N ALA A 60 -0.68 2.49 18.10
CA ALA A 60 0.65 2.21 18.64
C ALA A 60 0.74 0.89 19.43
N GLN A 61 -0.12 -0.09 19.15
CA GLN A 61 -0.08 -1.39 19.81
C GLN A 61 1.01 -2.28 19.20
N ASP A 62 2.09 -2.50 19.95
CA ASP A 62 3.27 -3.30 19.54
C ASP A 62 2.90 -4.73 19.07
N GLU A 63 1.79 -5.29 19.56
CA GLU A 63 1.27 -6.60 19.15
C GLU A 63 0.71 -6.59 17.72
N LEU A 64 0.18 -5.46 17.27
CA LEU A 64 -0.42 -5.26 15.95
C LEU A 64 0.58 -4.80 14.89
N LEU A 65 1.76 -4.30 15.31
CA LEU A 65 2.81 -3.84 14.41
C LEU A 65 3.60 -5.00 13.78
N THR A 66 4.02 -4.79 12.53
CA THR A 66 4.99 -5.65 11.85
C THR A 66 6.29 -4.88 11.63
N THR A 67 7.41 -5.40 12.16
CA THR A 67 8.71 -4.74 11.93
C THR A 67 9.08 -4.82 10.46
N GLY A 68 9.26 -3.66 9.82
CA GLY A 68 9.65 -3.62 8.42
C GLY A 68 9.27 -2.32 7.70
N ILE A 69 9.47 -2.34 6.39
CA ILE A 69 9.08 -1.28 5.47
C ILE A 69 8.09 -1.89 4.48
N PHE A 70 6.96 -1.23 4.26
CA PHE A 70 5.87 -1.73 3.44
C PHE A 70 5.38 -0.65 2.48
N TYR A 71 4.90 -1.09 1.32
CA TYR A 71 3.96 -0.28 0.54
C TYR A 71 2.55 -0.71 0.88
N ARG A 72 1.67 0.26 1.11
CA ARG A 72 0.22 0.06 1.18
C ARG A 72 -0.43 0.81 0.03
N ILE A 73 -0.99 0.08 -0.92
CA ILE A 73 -1.62 0.67 -2.11
C ILE A 73 -3.11 0.52 -1.93
N ILE A 74 -3.84 1.63 -1.94
CA ILE A 74 -5.29 1.66 -1.73
C ILE A 74 -5.95 2.10 -3.03
N GLY A 75 -6.88 1.30 -3.54
CA GLY A 75 -7.63 1.58 -4.76
C GLY A 75 -9.09 1.14 -4.65
N TYR A 76 -9.96 1.83 -5.37
CA TYR A 76 -11.39 1.51 -5.41
C TYR A 76 -11.63 0.16 -6.08
N GLU A 77 -12.42 -0.71 -5.44
CA GLU A 77 -12.74 -2.07 -5.90
C GLU A 77 -13.19 -2.08 -7.38
N LYS A 78 -14.12 -1.17 -7.72
CA LYS A 78 -14.69 -1.07 -9.08
C LYS A 78 -13.65 -0.77 -10.17
N ASN A 79 -12.49 -0.22 -9.79
CA ASN A 79 -11.41 0.17 -10.71
C ASN A 79 -10.30 -0.89 -10.83
N LEU A 80 -10.30 -1.90 -9.94
CA LEU A 80 -9.23 -2.90 -9.85
C LEU A 80 -9.53 -4.18 -10.64
N GLY A 81 -10.81 -4.54 -10.78
CA GLY A 81 -11.21 -5.76 -11.49
C GLY A 81 -10.74 -7.07 -10.82
N VAL A 82 -10.40 -7.01 -9.53
CA VAL A 82 -10.04 -8.16 -8.69
C VAL A 82 -10.95 -8.22 -7.47
N ASN A 83 -11.01 -9.37 -6.82
CA ASN A 83 -11.79 -9.64 -5.61
C ASN A 83 -11.05 -10.66 -4.72
N PHE A 84 -11.68 -11.09 -3.62
CA PHE A 84 -11.08 -12.03 -2.67
C PHE A 84 -10.74 -13.42 -3.23
N ASP A 85 -11.38 -13.83 -4.33
CA ASP A 85 -11.10 -15.12 -4.99
C ASP A 85 -9.94 -15.02 -6.01
N SER A 86 -9.45 -13.81 -6.26
CA SER A 86 -8.35 -13.57 -7.19
C SER A 86 -7.02 -14.05 -6.61
N SER A 87 -6.17 -14.59 -7.47
CA SER A 87 -4.82 -15.00 -7.09
C SER A 87 -3.93 -13.80 -6.73
N HIS A 88 -2.87 -14.03 -5.96
CA HIS A 88 -1.88 -12.99 -5.67
C HIS A 88 -1.25 -12.39 -6.94
N GLU A 89 -1.09 -13.18 -8.00
CA GLU A 89 -0.57 -12.69 -9.28
C GLU A 89 -1.55 -11.72 -9.96
N GLU A 90 -2.85 -12.06 -9.98
CA GLU A 90 -3.90 -11.19 -10.53
C GLU A 90 -4.01 -9.89 -9.74
N ILE A 91 -4.00 -9.98 -8.41
CA ILE A 91 -4.03 -8.82 -7.50
C ILE A 91 -2.82 -7.92 -7.79
N LYS A 92 -1.59 -8.46 -7.76
CA LYS A 92 -0.38 -7.66 -8.02
C LYS A 92 -0.40 -7.01 -9.40
N LYS A 93 -0.89 -7.72 -10.42
CA LYS A 93 -1.03 -7.18 -11.78
C LYS A 93 -2.03 -6.03 -11.85
N ALA A 94 -3.17 -6.14 -11.16
CA ALA A 94 -4.16 -5.06 -11.10
C ALA A 94 -3.60 -3.80 -10.42
N PHE A 95 -2.93 -3.96 -9.28
CA PHE A 95 -2.29 -2.85 -8.59
C PHE A 95 -1.07 -2.29 -9.35
N ALA A 96 -0.31 -3.12 -10.08
CA ALA A 96 0.76 -2.65 -10.96
C ALA A 96 0.20 -1.75 -12.06
N TYR A 97 -0.90 -2.16 -12.68
CA TYR A 97 -1.57 -1.35 -13.70
C TYR A 97 -2.03 0.00 -13.14
N LEU A 98 -2.61 0.01 -11.93
CA LEU A 98 -3.03 1.24 -11.25
C LEU A 98 -1.84 2.21 -11.06
N VAL A 99 -0.72 1.71 -10.54
CA VAL A 99 0.48 2.52 -10.25
C VAL A 99 1.22 2.96 -11.52
N GLU A 100 1.18 2.14 -12.57
CA GLU A 100 1.81 2.46 -13.84
C GLU A 100 1.05 3.55 -14.58
N ASN A 101 -0.28 3.56 -14.52
CA ASN A 101 -1.11 4.41 -15.37
C ASN A 101 -1.66 5.65 -14.69
N TYR A 102 -1.70 5.70 -13.35
CA TYR A 102 -2.33 6.78 -12.60
C TYR A 102 -1.38 7.36 -11.54
N LYS A 103 -1.66 8.61 -11.13
CA LYS A 103 -1.03 9.23 -9.96
C LYS A 103 -1.97 9.02 -8.76
N PRO A 104 -1.45 8.62 -7.58
CA PRO A 104 -2.25 8.59 -6.38
C PRO A 104 -2.74 10.01 -6.04
N PHE A 105 -3.93 10.09 -5.45
CA PHE A 105 -4.47 11.32 -4.89
C PHE A 105 -3.64 11.78 -3.69
N TRP A 106 -3.22 10.83 -2.86
CA TRP A 106 -2.40 11.08 -1.68
C TRP A 106 -1.26 10.07 -1.60
N SER A 107 -0.07 10.53 -1.21
CA SER A 107 1.04 9.65 -0.83
C SER A 107 1.64 10.11 0.48
N THR A 108 1.86 9.20 1.42
CA THR A 108 2.43 9.55 2.73
C THR A 108 3.31 8.43 3.28
N ILE A 109 4.21 8.80 4.20
CA ILE A 109 4.99 7.87 5.00
C ILE A 109 4.41 7.87 6.40
N ILE A 110 3.91 6.73 6.83
CA ILE A 110 3.42 6.49 8.18
C ILE A 110 4.50 5.72 8.92
N VAL A 111 4.85 6.19 10.11
CA VAL A 111 5.81 5.52 11.00
C VAL A 111 5.08 5.19 12.29
N GLU A 112 4.95 3.91 12.58
CA GLU A 112 4.39 3.42 13.84
C GLU A 112 5.48 2.71 14.63
N GLU A 113 5.69 3.15 15.86
CA GLU A 113 6.75 2.66 16.73
C GLU A 113 6.13 2.24 18.07
N GLY A 114 6.17 0.94 18.33
CA GLY A 114 5.85 0.37 19.62
C GLY A 114 7.10 0.26 20.49
N ALA A 115 7.00 -0.48 21.59
CA ALA A 115 8.13 -0.65 22.51
C ALA A 115 9.29 -1.46 21.88
N THR A 116 8.98 -2.40 20.98
CA THR A 116 9.97 -3.31 20.37
C THR A 116 9.94 -3.36 18.86
N LYS A 117 8.83 -2.92 18.23
CA LYS A 117 8.67 -2.95 16.79
C LYS A 117 8.57 -1.55 16.19
N LYS A 118 9.03 -1.46 14.95
CA LYS A 118 8.90 -0.27 14.12
C LYS A 118 8.42 -0.66 12.74
N GLU A 119 7.26 -0.14 12.38
CA GLU A 119 6.65 -0.30 11.07
C GLU A 119 6.76 1.03 10.31
N VAL A 120 7.20 0.95 9.05
CA VAL A 120 7.21 2.09 8.14
C VAL A 120 6.36 1.74 6.93
N THR A 121 5.25 2.44 6.77
CA THR A 121 4.30 2.19 5.68
C THR A 121 4.26 3.38 4.75
N ILE A 122 4.59 3.15 3.48
CA ILE A 122 4.43 4.13 2.42
C ILE A 122 3.08 3.87 1.78
N GLU A 123 2.12 4.75 2.08
CA GLU A 123 0.76 4.64 1.59
C GLU A 123 0.59 5.41 0.28
N LEU A 124 -0.03 4.75 -0.71
CA LEU A 124 -0.44 5.32 -1.98
C LEU A 124 -1.96 5.17 -2.12
N LEU A 125 -2.70 6.27 -1.92
CA LEU A 125 -4.15 6.29 -2.01
C LEU A 125 -4.58 6.78 -3.40
N TYR A 126 -5.28 5.93 -4.14
CA TYR A 126 -5.91 6.26 -5.41
C TYR A 126 -7.39 6.53 -5.19
N GLN A 127 -7.83 7.74 -5.48
CA GLN A 127 -9.25 8.06 -5.52
C GLN A 127 -9.92 7.43 -6.73
N ASP A 128 -11.25 7.46 -6.69
CA ASP A 128 -12.06 7.07 -7.82
C ASP A 128 -11.69 7.90 -9.07
N VAL A 129 -11.18 7.22 -10.10
CA VAL A 129 -10.69 7.86 -11.33
C VAL A 129 -11.79 7.93 -12.42
N PHE A 130 -13.00 7.43 -12.14
CA PHE A 130 -14.10 7.30 -13.11
C PHE A 130 -15.49 7.61 -12.54
#